data_AF-A0A9N8DGZ5-F1
#
_entry.id   AF-A0A9N8DGZ5-F1
#
_cell.length_a   1.000
_cell.length_b   1.000
_cell.length_c   1.000
_cell.angle_alpha   90.00
_cell.angle_beta   90.00
_cell.angle_gamma   90.00
#
_symmetry.space_group_name_H-M   'P 1'
#
loop_
_entity.id
_entity.type
_entity.pdbx_description
1 polymer ?
#
loop_
_entity_poly.entity_id
_entity_poly.type
_entity_poly.pdbx_seq_one_letter_code
_entity_poly.pdbx_strand_id
1 'polypeptide(L)'
;MVTDLLRSVFTPDIEHDVREPVFRFTVSQSAAVGLIPPHPTVMCALLPLTLVIISTVNAVVAVATYTIVIRRRGSIESRLGGYGAILPVVAILPFCLVDWLQTHNLVIFVGIGGNCAVLFFRCLMAIHGTLPPYADVDFKSFVLFFISPVQFKFDPQTGQVLKSSTADFLQVLLRTCQTIAIVSVLLPLLIQHSFQLFPRRPDLNNNFFDLFHWSHLLNNYAVASMTGHGLAAASQLVGTTIQGLTGMAVIELCDSPLTKSTSLSDFWGRRWNLLVHIVLKGGVYKPLRKNGYRVGVAAVATFVVSGLLHEYLLYLFSMKARILGDENSAPAIRYGIQSAFFAWNGFVMLVENAVSKHPLIVWMSNNLPRPLITAFVIGTVLPVGHWFTDEYVKIGFFEDLSLGMPMLVWIPSEGGNE
;
A
#
# COMPACT_ATOMS: atom_id res chain seq x y z
N MET A 1 -19.57 -26.51 -5.14
CA MET A 1 -18.37 -27.15 -4.56
C MET A 1 -17.15 -26.24 -4.56
N VAL A 2 -16.57 -25.82 -5.69
CA VAL A 2 -15.39 -24.89 -5.69
C VAL A 2 -15.74 -23.51 -5.12
N THR A 3 -16.89 -22.96 -5.49
CA THR A 3 -17.38 -21.67 -4.96
C THR A 3 -17.61 -21.72 -3.44
N ASP A 4 -18.19 -22.81 -2.94
CA ASP A 4 -18.50 -22.98 -1.51
C ASP A 4 -17.22 -23.18 -0.68
N LEU A 5 -16.23 -23.91 -1.23
CA LEU A 5 -14.92 -24.07 -0.63
C LEU A 5 -14.14 -22.74 -0.59
N LEU A 6 -14.22 -21.94 -1.64
CA LEU A 6 -13.57 -20.62 -1.63
C LEU A 6 -14.25 -19.70 -0.62
N ARG A 7 -15.59 -19.65 -0.58
CA ARG A 7 -16.31 -18.87 0.41
C ARG A 7 -15.93 -19.27 1.83
N SER A 8 -15.89 -20.56 2.17
CA SER A 8 -15.50 -20.99 3.53
C SER A 8 -14.07 -20.58 3.94
N VAL A 9 -13.16 -20.36 2.99
CA VAL A 9 -11.81 -19.82 3.25
C VAL A 9 -11.82 -18.30 3.41
N PHE A 10 -12.67 -17.59 2.67
CA PHE A 10 -12.70 -16.11 2.61
C PHE A 10 -13.70 -15.45 3.57
N THR A 11 -14.63 -16.22 4.13
CA THR A 11 -15.59 -15.80 5.17
C THR A 11 -15.44 -16.64 6.43
N PRO A 12 -14.27 -16.59 7.11
CA PRO A 12 -14.23 -17.11 8.47
C PRO A 12 -15.15 -16.27 9.35
N ASP A 13 -15.94 -16.93 10.19
CA ASP A 13 -16.82 -16.28 11.17
C ASP A 13 -15.94 -15.70 12.30
N ILE A 14 -15.39 -14.50 12.08
CA ILE A 14 -14.52 -13.80 13.02
C ILE A 14 -15.21 -12.50 13.41
N GLU A 15 -16.34 -12.59 14.10
CA GLU A 15 -16.95 -11.42 14.73
C GLU A 15 -16.03 -10.82 15.81
N HIS A 16 -15.21 -11.67 16.46
CA HIS A 16 -14.28 -11.28 17.52
C HIS A 16 -12.96 -12.07 17.41
N ASP A 17 -11.83 -11.40 17.67
CA ASP A 17 -10.53 -12.08 17.72
C ASP A 17 -10.41 -12.92 19.00
N VAL A 18 -10.73 -14.21 18.88
CA VAL A 18 -10.68 -15.19 19.98
C VAL A 18 -9.31 -15.89 20.10
N ARG A 19 -8.28 -15.39 19.41
CA ARG A 19 -6.95 -16.04 19.42
C ARG A 19 -6.27 -15.84 20.77
N GLU A 20 -5.89 -16.94 21.40
CA GLU A 20 -5.13 -16.93 22.64
C GLU A 20 -3.61 -16.96 22.39
N PRO A 21 -2.79 -16.40 23.30
CA PRO A 21 -1.34 -16.50 23.23
C PRO A 21 -0.85 -17.96 23.30
N VAL A 22 -0.14 -18.42 22.27
CA VAL A 22 0.40 -19.79 22.21
C VAL A 22 1.76 -19.92 22.88
N PHE A 23 2.50 -18.80 23.00
CA PHE A 23 3.72 -18.72 23.80
C PHE A 23 3.58 -17.60 24.82
N ARG A 24 4.11 -17.82 26.02
CA ARG A 24 4.17 -16.84 27.10
C ARG A 24 5.62 -16.66 27.55
N PHE A 25 6.06 -15.41 27.58
CA PHE A 25 7.39 -15.02 28.03
C PHE A 25 7.25 -14.22 29.33
N THR A 26 7.71 -14.78 30.45
CA THR A 26 7.69 -14.08 31.74
C THR A 26 8.72 -12.96 31.71
N VAL A 27 8.27 -11.71 31.88
CA VAL A 27 9.14 -10.52 31.91
C VAL A 27 9.48 -10.14 33.34
N SER A 28 8.52 -10.26 34.26
CA SER A 28 8.72 -10.06 35.70
C SER A 28 7.74 -10.91 36.51
N GLN A 29 7.80 -10.85 37.84
CA GLN A 29 6.88 -11.57 38.73
C GLN A 29 5.40 -11.20 38.49
N SER A 30 5.12 -10.01 37.96
CA SER A 30 3.76 -9.49 37.73
C SER A 30 3.45 -9.25 36.25
N ALA A 31 4.27 -9.77 35.33
CA ALA A 31 4.13 -9.46 33.91
C ALA A 31 4.59 -10.59 32.99
N ALA A 32 3.75 -10.92 32.01
CA ALA A 32 4.10 -11.78 30.90
C ALA A 32 3.75 -11.12 29.56
N VAL A 33 4.51 -11.48 28.52
CA VAL A 33 4.19 -11.15 27.12
C VAL A 33 3.73 -12.41 26.43
N GLY A 34 2.56 -12.34 25.79
CA GLY A 34 2.00 -13.40 24.96
C GLY A 34 2.33 -13.21 23.49
N LEU A 35 2.65 -14.28 22.78
CA LEU A 35 2.69 -14.30 21.31
C LEU A 35 1.41 -14.96 20.78
N ILE A 36 0.59 -14.16 20.11
CA ILE A 36 -0.57 -14.63 19.35
C ILE A 36 -0.14 -14.85 17.90
N PRO A 37 -0.34 -16.05 17.31
CA PRO A 37 0.03 -16.31 15.92
C PRO A 37 -0.98 -15.67 14.94
N PRO A 38 -0.60 -15.48 13.66
CA PRO A 38 -1.56 -15.11 12.62
C PRO A 38 -2.73 -16.09 12.54
N HIS A 39 -3.94 -15.60 12.27
CA HIS A 39 -5.11 -16.45 12.11
C HIS A 39 -4.93 -17.35 10.86
N PRO A 40 -4.96 -18.70 11.00
CA PRO A 40 -4.68 -19.61 9.89
C PRO A 40 -5.56 -19.38 8.68
N THR A 41 -6.87 -19.18 8.88
CA THR A 41 -7.81 -18.94 7.77
C THR A 41 -7.52 -17.64 7.02
N VAL A 42 -7.13 -16.57 7.71
CA VAL A 42 -6.79 -15.28 7.09
C VAL A 42 -5.49 -15.40 6.28
N MET A 43 -4.50 -16.16 6.78
CA MET A 43 -3.28 -16.45 6.01
C MET A 43 -3.55 -17.34 4.79
N CYS A 44 -4.39 -18.37 4.94
CA CYS A 44 -4.84 -19.23 3.85
C CYS A 44 -5.74 -18.51 2.83
N ALA A 45 -6.36 -17.40 3.21
CA ALA A 45 -7.06 -16.51 2.30
C ALA A 45 -6.09 -15.60 1.54
N LEU A 46 -5.24 -14.83 2.25
CA LEU A 46 -4.42 -13.76 1.68
C LEU A 46 -3.38 -14.23 0.66
N LEU A 47 -2.65 -15.31 0.96
CA LEU A 47 -1.56 -15.79 0.09
C LEU A 47 -2.08 -16.42 -1.22
N PRO A 48 -2.99 -17.42 -1.19
CA PRO A 48 -3.60 -17.99 -2.40
C PRO A 48 -4.41 -16.97 -3.21
N LEU A 49 -5.13 -16.05 -2.54
CA LEU A 49 -5.82 -14.96 -3.24
C LEU A 49 -4.83 -14.16 -4.09
N THR A 50 -3.74 -13.71 -3.48
CA THR A 50 -2.80 -12.81 -4.14
C THR A 50 -1.96 -13.54 -5.19
N LEU A 51 -1.53 -14.78 -4.91
CA LEU A 51 -0.64 -15.53 -5.80
C LEU A 51 -1.37 -16.26 -6.93
N VAL A 52 -2.61 -16.71 -6.70
CA VAL A 52 -3.38 -17.49 -7.67
C VAL A 52 -4.48 -16.64 -8.29
N ILE A 53 -5.48 -16.22 -7.51
CA ILE A 53 -6.68 -15.55 -8.06
C ILE A 53 -6.30 -14.25 -8.77
N ILE A 54 -5.57 -13.36 -8.10
CA ILE A 54 -5.14 -12.08 -8.66
C ILE A 54 -4.18 -12.26 -9.84
N SER A 55 -3.22 -13.18 -9.74
CA SER A 55 -2.32 -13.49 -10.86
C SER A 55 -3.07 -14.01 -12.08
N THR A 56 -4.05 -14.90 -11.90
CA THR A 56 -4.88 -15.42 -13.01
C THR A 56 -5.69 -14.30 -13.65
N VAL A 57 -6.34 -13.45 -12.85
CA VAL A 57 -7.05 -12.26 -13.32
C VAL A 57 -6.12 -11.35 -14.13
N ASN A 58 -4.95 -11.03 -13.57
CA ASN A 58 -3.95 -10.18 -14.21
C ASN A 58 -3.49 -10.78 -15.55
N ALA A 59 -3.29 -12.10 -15.62
CA ALA A 59 -2.90 -12.79 -16.84
C ALA A 59 -3.99 -12.69 -17.92
N VAL A 60 -5.27 -12.88 -17.57
CA VAL A 60 -6.40 -12.74 -18.51
C VAL A 60 -6.45 -11.32 -19.06
N VAL A 61 -6.36 -10.31 -18.18
CA VAL A 61 -6.33 -8.89 -18.60
C VAL A 61 -5.09 -8.59 -19.43
N ALA A 62 -3.94 -9.20 -19.14
CA ALA A 62 -2.74 -9.06 -19.95
C ALA A 62 -2.97 -9.59 -21.37
N VAL A 63 -3.53 -10.80 -21.53
CA VAL A 63 -3.81 -11.38 -22.84
C VAL A 63 -4.78 -10.52 -23.63
N ALA A 64 -5.84 -10.04 -22.99
CA ALA A 64 -6.81 -9.12 -23.60
C ALA A 64 -6.14 -7.81 -24.04
N THR A 65 -5.36 -7.18 -23.15
CA THR A 65 -4.62 -5.93 -23.44
C THR A 65 -3.62 -6.13 -24.56
N TYR A 66 -2.88 -7.23 -24.58
CA TYR A 66 -1.93 -7.52 -25.65
C TYR A 66 -2.63 -7.65 -27.00
N THR A 67 -3.74 -8.37 -27.03
CA THR A 67 -4.47 -8.68 -28.26
C THR A 67 -5.20 -7.46 -28.82
N ILE A 68 -5.86 -6.70 -27.96
CA ILE A 68 -6.71 -5.56 -28.36
C ILE A 68 -5.87 -4.28 -28.51
N VAL A 69 -4.92 -4.04 -27.60
CA VAL A 69 -4.15 -2.79 -27.54
C VAL A 69 -2.80 -2.93 -28.22
N ILE A 70 -1.96 -3.89 -27.79
CA ILE A 70 -0.55 -3.97 -28.24
C ILE A 70 -0.45 -4.34 -29.72
N ARG A 71 -1.17 -5.39 -30.18
CA ARG A 71 -1.14 -5.83 -31.58
C ARG A 71 -1.67 -4.81 -32.58
N ARG A 72 -2.47 -3.84 -32.12
CA ARG A 72 -3.11 -2.80 -32.95
C ARG A 72 -2.66 -1.39 -32.53
N ARG A 73 -1.50 -1.27 -31.88
CA ARG A 73 -1.06 -0.04 -31.22
C ARG A 73 -1.10 1.15 -32.16
N GLY A 74 -1.70 2.23 -31.68
CA GLY A 74 -1.82 3.50 -32.43
C GLY A 74 -3.10 3.61 -33.25
N SER A 75 -3.88 2.53 -33.40
CA SER A 75 -5.17 2.56 -34.08
C SER A 75 -6.29 3.14 -33.19
N ILE A 76 -7.41 3.54 -33.80
CA ILE A 76 -8.58 4.00 -33.05
C ILE A 76 -9.24 2.84 -32.30
N GLU A 77 -9.26 1.64 -32.90
CA GLU A 77 -9.79 0.42 -32.31
C GLU A 77 -9.02 0.02 -31.05
N SER A 78 -7.68 0.19 -31.05
CA SER A 78 -6.87 -0.10 -29.87
C SER A 78 -7.21 0.83 -28.70
N ARG A 79 -7.51 2.11 -29.00
CA ARG A 79 -7.92 3.10 -27.98
C ARG A 79 -9.34 2.85 -27.49
N LEU A 80 -10.28 2.56 -28.40
CA LEU A 80 -11.65 2.22 -28.05
C LEU A 80 -11.71 0.94 -27.22
N GLY A 81 -10.96 -0.09 -27.59
CA GLY A 81 -10.86 -1.32 -26.82
C GLY A 81 -10.19 -1.11 -25.45
N GLY A 82 -9.13 -0.32 -25.38
CA GLY A 82 -8.46 0.02 -24.13
C GLY A 82 -9.35 0.81 -23.17
N TYR A 83 -9.82 1.99 -23.59
CA TYR A 83 -10.63 2.88 -22.74
C TYR A 83 -12.08 2.46 -22.58
N GLY A 84 -12.69 1.87 -23.62
CA GLY A 84 -14.10 1.53 -23.65
C GLY A 84 -14.44 0.13 -23.15
N ALA A 85 -13.49 -0.81 -23.17
CA ALA A 85 -13.72 -2.18 -22.71
C ALA A 85 -12.80 -2.60 -21.56
N ILE A 86 -11.48 -2.50 -21.72
CA ILE A 86 -10.53 -3.05 -20.74
C ILE A 86 -10.56 -2.25 -19.43
N LEU A 87 -10.37 -0.93 -19.49
CA LEU A 87 -10.29 -0.10 -18.28
C LEU A 87 -11.58 -0.13 -17.44
N PRO A 88 -12.80 -0.04 -18.01
CA PRO A 88 -14.03 -0.16 -17.24
C PRO A 88 -14.18 -1.51 -16.54
N VAL A 89 -13.84 -2.61 -17.24
CA VAL A 89 -13.87 -3.95 -16.63
C VAL A 89 -12.91 -4.02 -15.45
N VAL A 90 -11.66 -3.57 -15.61
CA VAL A 90 -10.67 -3.57 -14.52
C VAL A 90 -11.09 -2.67 -13.35
N ALA A 91 -11.77 -1.55 -13.63
CA ALA A 91 -12.26 -0.62 -12.60
C ALA A 91 -13.46 -1.18 -11.80
N ILE A 92 -14.28 -2.05 -12.39
CA ILE A 92 -15.44 -2.66 -11.70
C ILE A 92 -15.04 -3.98 -11.03
N LEU A 93 -14.02 -4.66 -11.55
CA LEU A 93 -13.58 -5.98 -11.11
C LEU A 93 -13.41 -6.16 -9.60
N PRO A 94 -12.77 -5.25 -8.83
CA PRO A 94 -12.59 -5.48 -7.41
C PRO A 94 -13.91 -5.51 -6.63
N PHE A 95 -14.94 -4.75 -7.06
CA PHE A 95 -16.27 -4.83 -6.46
C PHE A 95 -16.90 -6.20 -6.72
N CYS A 96 -16.81 -6.69 -7.96
CA CYS A 96 -17.31 -8.02 -8.31
C CYS A 96 -16.57 -9.13 -7.54
N LEU A 97 -15.25 -9.01 -7.36
CA LEU A 97 -14.46 -10.00 -6.63
C LEU A 97 -14.77 -10.00 -5.13
N VAL A 98 -14.87 -8.82 -4.51
CA VAL A 98 -15.25 -8.69 -3.11
C VAL A 98 -16.66 -9.23 -2.87
N ASP A 99 -17.62 -8.87 -3.71
CA ASP A 99 -18.99 -9.38 -3.65
C ASP A 99 -19.04 -10.89 -3.90
N TRP A 100 -18.25 -11.43 -4.84
CA TRP A 100 -18.26 -12.87 -5.08
C TRP A 100 -17.67 -13.69 -3.92
N LEU A 101 -16.57 -13.20 -3.33
CA LEU A 101 -15.88 -13.81 -2.20
C LEU A 101 -16.65 -13.65 -0.88
N GLN A 102 -17.54 -12.65 -0.78
CA GLN A 102 -18.29 -12.31 0.43
C GLN A 102 -17.42 -12.03 1.67
N THR A 103 -16.13 -11.74 1.47
CA THR A 103 -15.19 -11.47 2.55
C THR A 103 -15.47 -10.12 3.22
N HIS A 104 -15.21 -10.02 4.52
CA HIS A 104 -15.37 -8.77 5.30
C HIS A 104 -14.04 -8.24 5.87
N ASN A 105 -12.90 -8.89 5.58
CA ASN A 105 -11.59 -8.44 6.03
C ASN A 105 -11.00 -7.39 5.07
N LEU A 106 -10.75 -6.17 5.56
CA LEU A 106 -10.33 -5.04 4.73
C LEU A 106 -8.90 -5.18 4.17
N VAL A 107 -8.05 -6.02 4.74
CA VAL A 107 -6.72 -6.31 4.16
C VAL A 107 -6.89 -7.06 2.84
N ILE A 108 -7.86 -7.96 2.75
CA ILE A 108 -8.23 -8.63 1.50
C ILE A 108 -8.75 -7.60 0.49
N PHE A 109 -9.53 -6.61 0.93
CA PHE A 109 -10.04 -5.54 0.05
C PHE A 109 -8.89 -4.70 -0.50
N VAL A 110 -7.90 -4.33 0.33
CA VAL A 110 -6.68 -3.65 -0.13
C VAL A 110 -5.89 -4.53 -1.09
N GLY A 111 -5.78 -5.83 -0.82
CA GLY A 111 -5.15 -6.78 -1.72
C GLY A 111 -5.81 -6.80 -3.11
N ILE A 112 -7.14 -6.91 -3.16
CA ILE A 112 -7.91 -6.96 -4.41
C ILE A 112 -7.91 -5.60 -5.11
N GLY A 113 -8.37 -4.55 -4.42
CA GLY A 113 -8.48 -3.19 -4.96
C GLY A 113 -7.14 -2.59 -5.35
N GLY A 114 -6.12 -2.74 -4.50
CA GLY A 114 -4.77 -2.26 -4.78
C GLY A 114 -4.14 -2.94 -5.99
N ASN A 115 -4.30 -4.26 -6.15
CA ASN A 115 -3.81 -4.96 -7.34
C ASN A 115 -4.60 -4.58 -8.61
N CYS A 116 -5.93 -4.45 -8.53
CA CYS A 116 -6.74 -3.99 -9.66
C CYS A 116 -6.37 -2.56 -10.08
N ALA A 117 -6.04 -1.69 -9.12
CA ALA A 117 -5.53 -0.36 -9.40
C ALA A 117 -4.17 -0.38 -10.11
N VAL A 118 -3.23 -1.20 -9.63
CA VAL A 118 -1.94 -1.40 -10.32
C VAL A 118 -2.19 -1.90 -11.75
N LEU A 119 -3.07 -2.88 -11.91
CA LEU A 119 -3.45 -3.43 -13.22
C LEU A 119 -4.06 -2.37 -14.14
N PHE A 120 -4.93 -1.50 -13.61
CA PHE A 120 -5.51 -0.38 -14.35
C PHE A 120 -4.44 0.55 -14.92
N PHE A 121 -3.45 0.93 -14.11
CA PHE A 121 -2.35 1.78 -14.57
C PHE A 121 -1.40 1.04 -15.51
N ARG A 122 -1.18 -0.27 -15.34
CA ARG A 122 -0.45 -1.10 -16.32
C ARG A 122 -1.16 -1.12 -17.68
N CYS A 123 -2.48 -1.20 -17.70
CA CYS A 123 -3.28 -1.08 -18.93
C CYS A 123 -3.13 0.31 -19.56
N LEU A 124 -3.19 1.39 -18.77
CA LEU A 124 -2.92 2.75 -19.26
C LEU A 124 -1.52 2.89 -19.87
N MET A 125 -0.51 2.28 -19.25
CA MET A 125 0.85 2.26 -19.78
C MET A 125 0.92 1.58 -21.15
N ALA A 126 0.19 0.47 -21.33
CA ALA A 126 0.08 -0.21 -22.62
C ALA A 126 -0.62 0.66 -23.67
N ILE A 127 -1.72 1.31 -23.32
CA ILE A 127 -2.50 2.19 -24.21
C ILE A 127 -1.66 3.39 -24.68
N HIS A 128 -0.86 3.98 -23.79
CA HIS A 128 -0.03 5.15 -24.09
C HIS A 128 1.39 4.84 -24.57
N GLY A 129 1.76 3.55 -24.70
CA GLY A 129 3.11 3.15 -25.11
C GLY A 129 4.19 3.67 -24.14
N THR A 130 3.94 3.58 -22.84
CA THR A 130 4.85 4.00 -21.76
C THR A 130 5.31 2.85 -20.87
N LEU A 131 5.09 1.61 -21.33
CA LEU A 131 5.63 0.40 -20.71
C LEU A 131 7.15 0.48 -20.56
N PRO A 132 7.72 -0.16 -19.53
CA PRO A 132 9.17 -0.32 -19.46
C PRO A 132 9.68 -1.11 -20.67
N PRO A 133 10.93 -0.85 -21.14
CA PRO A 133 11.48 -1.52 -22.31
C PRO A 133 11.36 -3.04 -22.27
N TYR A 134 11.63 -3.64 -21.11
CA TYR A 134 11.54 -5.10 -20.94
C TYR A 134 10.13 -5.66 -21.21
N ALA A 135 9.08 -4.93 -20.83
CA ALA A 135 7.71 -5.40 -20.89
C ALA A 135 7.14 -5.30 -22.31
N ASP A 136 7.85 -4.61 -23.20
CA ASP A 136 7.44 -4.33 -24.57
C ASP A 136 8.27 -5.10 -25.62
N VAL A 137 9.07 -6.09 -25.18
CA VAL A 137 9.92 -6.91 -26.06
C VAL A 137 9.12 -8.03 -26.73
N ASP A 138 8.45 -8.86 -25.93
CA ASP A 138 7.69 -10.01 -26.40
C ASP A 138 6.47 -10.26 -25.52
N PHE A 139 5.58 -11.15 -25.99
CA PHE A 139 4.35 -11.50 -25.29
C PHE A 139 4.61 -12.07 -23.89
N LYS A 140 5.67 -12.88 -23.71
CA LYS A 140 5.97 -13.52 -22.43
C LYS A 140 6.36 -12.48 -21.38
N SER A 141 7.23 -11.55 -21.75
CA SER A 141 7.72 -10.46 -20.90
C SER A 141 6.61 -9.47 -20.59
N PHE A 142 5.71 -9.22 -21.55
CA PHE A 142 4.49 -8.46 -21.33
C PHE A 142 3.58 -9.12 -20.28
N VAL A 143 3.27 -10.41 -20.44
CA VAL A 143 2.45 -11.14 -19.47
C VAL A 143 3.12 -11.19 -18.10
N LEU A 144 4.44 -11.38 -18.03
CA LEU A 144 5.20 -11.35 -16.77
C LEU A 144 5.15 -9.97 -16.08
N PHE A 145 5.16 -8.86 -16.82
CA PHE A 145 4.96 -7.51 -16.26
C PHE A 145 3.56 -7.38 -15.65
N PHE A 146 2.53 -7.96 -16.26
CA PHE A 146 1.15 -7.84 -15.77
C PHE A 146 0.81 -8.79 -14.62
N ILE A 147 1.24 -10.06 -14.71
CA ILE A 147 0.81 -11.14 -13.81
C ILE A 147 1.22 -10.88 -12.36
N SER A 148 2.43 -10.35 -12.17
CA SER A 148 3.05 -10.32 -10.85
C SER A 148 2.43 -9.23 -9.96
N PRO A 149 1.88 -9.59 -8.78
CA PRO A 149 1.27 -8.64 -7.85
C PRO A 149 2.31 -7.66 -7.26
N VAL A 150 3.56 -8.10 -7.21
CA VAL A 150 4.73 -7.24 -6.96
C VAL A 150 5.58 -7.15 -8.23
N GLN A 151 6.30 -6.06 -8.44
CA GLN A 151 7.11 -5.88 -9.65
C GLN A 151 8.44 -6.63 -9.53
N PHE A 152 8.84 -7.38 -10.56
CA PHE A 152 10.20 -7.93 -10.62
C PHE A 152 11.26 -6.81 -10.73
N LYS A 153 12.51 -7.08 -10.34
CA LYS A 153 13.62 -6.17 -10.60
C LYS A 153 14.16 -6.41 -11.99
N PHE A 154 14.46 -5.33 -12.70
CA PHE A 154 14.99 -5.36 -14.06
C PHE A 154 16.32 -4.65 -14.12
N ASP A 155 17.22 -5.20 -14.90
CA ASP A 155 18.44 -4.53 -15.29
C ASP A 155 18.11 -3.41 -16.29
N PRO A 156 18.43 -2.14 -15.99
CA PRO A 156 18.15 -1.03 -16.88
C PRO A 156 18.99 -1.04 -18.17
N GLN A 157 20.13 -1.74 -18.21
CA GLN A 157 20.99 -1.83 -19.38
C GLN A 157 20.58 -2.98 -20.30
N THR A 158 20.39 -4.18 -19.73
CA THR A 158 20.07 -5.39 -20.51
C THR A 158 18.57 -5.60 -20.71
N GLY A 159 17.73 -4.95 -19.89
CA GLY A 159 16.27 -5.14 -19.90
C GLY A 159 15.83 -6.49 -19.35
N GLN A 160 16.72 -7.31 -18.79
CA GLN A 160 16.36 -8.63 -18.28
C GLN A 160 15.93 -8.60 -16.82
N VAL A 161 15.13 -9.58 -16.40
CA VAL A 161 14.79 -9.79 -14.99
C VAL A 161 16.05 -10.19 -14.23
N LEU A 162 16.31 -9.54 -13.11
CA LEU A 162 17.41 -9.91 -12.23
C LEU A 162 17.11 -11.22 -11.51
N LYS A 163 18.07 -12.16 -11.58
CA LYS A 163 18.03 -13.38 -10.77
C LYS A 163 18.41 -13.06 -9.33
N SER A 164 17.80 -13.77 -8.39
CA SER A 164 18.16 -13.74 -6.98
C SER A 164 19.20 -14.81 -6.69
N SER A 165 20.31 -14.43 -6.04
CA SER A 165 21.17 -15.43 -5.40
C SER A 165 20.53 -15.97 -4.12
N THR A 166 21.07 -17.07 -3.58
CA THR A 166 20.66 -17.60 -2.26
C THR A 166 20.93 -16.60 -1.14
N ALA A 167 22.05 -15.86 -1.22
CA ALA A 167 22.39 -14.82 -0.24
C ALA A 167 21.38 -13.67 -0.28
N ASP A 168 20.99 -13.22 -1.48
CA ASP A 168 19.98 -12.18 -1.65
C ASP A 168 18.63 -12.64 -1.08
N PHE A 169 18.23 -13.89 -1.36
CA PHE A 169 16.98 -14.45 -0.85
C PHE A 169 16.98 -14.51 0.69
N LEU A 170 18.05 -14.99 1.32
CA LEU A 170 18.17 -15.02 2.78
C LEU A 170 18.14 -13.62 3.38
N GLN A 171 18.74 -12.62 2.71
CA GLN A 171 18.68 -11.24 3.16
C GLN A 171 17.26 -10.66 3.07
N VAL A 172 16.53 -10.94 1.99
CA VAL A 172 15.12 -10.53 1.86
C VAL A 172 14.27 -11.21 2.92
N LEU A 173 14.43 -12.52 3.12
CA LEU A 173 13.71 -13.27 4.15
C LEU A 173 13.94 -12.69 5.54
N LEU A 174 15.20 -12.37 5.89
CA LEU A 174 15.51 -11.75 7.18
C LEU A 174 14.84 -10.38 7.34
N ARG A 175 14.83 -9.55 6.29
CA ARG A 175 14.13 -8.25 6.30
C ARG A 175 12.62 -8.42 6.44
N THR A 176 12.03 -9.42 5.79
CA THR A 176 10.62 -9.77 5.95
C THR A 176 10.32 -10.12 7.41
N CYS A 177 11.14 -10.96 8.04
CA CYS A 177 11.01 -11.31 9.46
C CYS A 177 11.15 -10.08 10.37
N GLN A 178 12.12 -9.20 10.10
CA GLN A 178 12.30 -7.96 10.86
C GLN A 178 11.10 -7.03 10.75
N THR A 179 10.57 -6.87 9.54
CA THR A 179 9.39 -6.02 9.29
C THR A 179 8.15 -6.58 9.98
N ILE A 180 7.94 -7.90 9.91
CA ILE A 180 6.86 -8.58 10.63
C ILE A 180 7.03 -8.39 12.14
N ALA A 181 8.23 -8.56 12.69
CA ALA A 181 8.48 -8.35 14.12
C ALA A 181 8.17 -6.92 14.58
N ILE A 182 8.51 -5.91 13.76
CA ILE A 182 8.15 -4.50 14.04
C ILE A 182 6.63 -4.34 14.07
N VAL A 183 5.93 -4.88 13.07
CA VAL A 183 4.45 -4.86 12.99
C VAL A 183 3.84 -5.55 14.22
N SER A 184 4.38 -6.70 14.62
CA SER A 184 3.89 -7.51 15.75
C SER A 184 3.98 -6.81 17.10
N VAL A 185 4.86 -5.83 17.26
CA VAL A 185 4.96 -4.99 18.46
C VAL A 185 4.13 -3.71 18.31
N LEU A 186 4.26 -3.03 17.17
CA LEU A 186 3.69 -1.70 16.97
C LEU A 186 2.16 -1.74 16.85
N LEU A 187 1.61 -2.75 16.15
CA LEU A 187 0.18 -2.86 15.91
C LEU A 187 -0.64 -3.02 17.19
N PRO A 188 -0.38 -4.00 18.07
CA PRO A 188 -1.14 -4.15 19.31
C PRO A 188 -0.98 -2.95 20.24
N LEU A 189 0.22 -2.34 20.29
CA LEU A 189 0.45 -1.11 21.05
C LEU A 189 -0.46 0.03 20.59
N LEU A 190 -0.61 0.21 19.27
CA LEU A 190 -1.47 1.24 18.70
C LEU A 190 -2.95 0.94 18.91
N ILE A 191 -3.38 -0.31 18.71
CA ILE A 191 -4.77 -0.73 18.96
C ILE A 191 -5.17 -0.45 20.41
N GLN A 192 -4.32 -0.84 21.37
CA GLN A 192 -4.56 -0.62 22.80
C GLN A 192 -4.74 0.87 23.17
N HIS A 193 -4.09 1.78 22.44
CA HIS A 193 -4.16 3.22 22.66
C HIS A 193 -5.08 3.93 21.65
N SER A 194 -5.95 3.20 20.95
CA SER A 194 -6.84 3.77 19.92
C SER A 194 -6.12 4.67 18.92
N PHE A 195 -4.90 4.28 18.53
CA PHE A 195 -4.01 4.99 17.61
C PHE A 195 -3.59 6.40 18.09
N GLN A 196 -3.70 6.69 19.38
CA GLN A 196 -3.31 7.94 20.03
C GLN A 196 -2.37 7.66 21.20
N LEU A 197 -1.07 7.53 20.91
CA LEU A 197 -0.03 7.33 21.93
C LEU A 197 0.20 8.57 22.80
N PHE A 198 -0.08 9.76 22.24
CA PHE A 198 0.07 11.05 22.89
C PHE A 198 -1.24 11.84 22.87
N PRO A 199 -1.48 12.77 23.81
CA PRO A 199 -2.70 13.56 23.85
C PRO A 199 -2.95 14.34 22.55
N ARG A 200 -4.12 14.15 21.94
CA ARG A 200 -4.57 14.88 20.75
C ARG A 200 -5.27 16.17 21.18
N ARG A 201 -4.93 17.31 20.55
CA ARG A 201 -5.64 18.56 20.80
C ARG A 201 -7.05 18.50 20.21
N PRO A 202 -8.08 19.03 20.90
CA PRO A 202 -9.48 18.91 20.48
C PRO A 202 -9.81 19.70 19.20
N ASP A 203 -9.06 20.77 18.90
CA ASP A 203 -9.38 21.75 17.84
C ASP A 203 -8.50 21.65 16.57
N LEU A 204 -8.04 20.46 16.21
CA LEU A 204 -7.17 20.26 15.03
C LEU A 204 -7.75 20.80 13.71
N ASN A 205 -9.07 20.90 13.59
CA ASN A 205 -9.73 21.44 12.40
C ASN A 205 -9.86 22.99 12.42
N ASN A 206 -9.73 23.62 13.58
CA ASN A 206 -10.01 25.04 13.76
C ASN A 206 -8.73 25.90 13.75
N ASN A 207 -7.57 25.30 13.99
CA ASN A 207 -6.29 26.01 14.01
C ASN A 207 -5.20 25.25 13.25
N PHE A 208 -4.73 25.85 12.15
CA PHE A 208 -3.69 25.30 11.28
C PHE A 208 -2.38 24.98 12.04
N PHE A 209 -2.02 25.77 13.05
CA PHE A 209 -0.79 25.54 13.80
C PHE A 209 -0.86 24.31 14.71
N ASP A 210 -2.06 23.86 15.09
CA ASP A 210 -2.22 22.64 15.90
C ASP A 210 -1.85 21.38 15.10
N LEU A 211 -1.86 21.44 13.76
CA LEU A 211 -1.33 20.38 12.90
C LEU A 211 0.18 20.18 13.07
N PHE A 212 0.91 21.15 13.60
CA PHE A 212 2.34 21.07 13.85
C PHE A 212 2.68 20.81 15.32
N HIS A 213 1.66 20.57 16.16
CA HIS A 213 1.88 20.24 17.55
C HIS A 213 2.62 18.90 17.68
N TRP A 214 3.65 18.85 18.53
CA TRP A 214 4.53 17.69 18.66
C TRP A 214 3.78 16.38 18.91
N SER A 215 2.73 16.38 19.75
CA SER A 215 1.96 15.17 20.06
C SER A 215 1.19 14.65 18.85
N HIS A 216 0.65 15.55 18.02
CA HIS A 216 -0.04 15.21 16.77
C HIS A 216 0.94 14.65 15.75
N LEU A 217 2.12 15.27 15.62
CA LEU A 217 3.18 14.77 14.73
C LEU A 217 3.67 13.38 15.15
N LEU A 218 3.83 13.12 16.45
CA LEU A 218 4.25 11.81 16.95
C LEU A 218 3.17 10.74 16.78
N ASN A 219 1.89 11.07 17.01
CA ASN A 219 0.78 10.15 16.70
C ASN A 219 0.76 9.81 15.20
N ASN A 220 0.83 10.82 14.33
CA ASN A 220 0.87 10.58 12.88
C ASN A 220 2.14 9.82 12.46
N TYR A 221 3.27 10.03 13.12
CA TYR A 221 4.48 9.25 12.86
C TYR A 221 4.28 7.78 13.22
N ALA A 222 3.66 7.49 14.37
CA ALA A 222 3.42 6.12 14.80
C ALA A 222 2.46 5.39 13.84
N VAL A 223 1.36 6.03 13.44
CA VAL A 223 0.39 5.44 12.50
C VAL A 223 0.95 5.37 11.07
N ALA A 224 1.72 6.35 10.61
CA ALA A 224 2.41 6.30 9.32
C ALA A 224 3.48 5.21 9.30
N SER A 225 4.21 5.03 10.40
CA SER A 225 5.16 3.93 10.59
C SER A 225 4.43 2.60 10.52
N MET A 226 3.29 2.47 11.20
CA MET A 226 2.48 1.26 11.15
C MET A 226 2.00 0.96 9.73
N THR A 227 1.44 1.96 9.05
CA THR A 227 0.94 1.84 7.67
C THR A 227 2.07 1.43 6.71
N GLY A 228 3.24 2.07 6.82
CA GLY A 228 4.40 1.77 5.98
C GLY A 228 4.97 0.38 6.21
N HIS A 229 5.15 -0.04 7.46
CA HIS A 229 5.66 -1.38 7.79
C HIS A 229 4.61 -2.48 7.52
N GLY A 230 3.32 -2.20 7.71
CA GLY A 230 2.24 -3.14 7.35
C GLY A 230 2.19 -3.41 5.85
N LEU A 231 2.26 -2.35 5.03
CA LEU A 231 2.37 -2.47 3.57
C LEU A 231 3.65 -3.22 3.16
N ALA A 232 4.77 -2.92 3.81
CA ALA A 232 6.04 -3.61 3.55
C ALA A 232 5.95 -5.09 3.92
N ALA A 233 5.43 -5.45 5.09
CA ALA A 233 5.27 -6.85 5.52
C ALA A 233 4.41 -7.65 4.55
N ALA A 234 3.24 -7.14 4.16
CA ALA A 234 2.36 -7.81 3.21
C ALA A 234 3.02 -8.03 1.84
N SER A 235 3.66 -6.99 1.29
CA SER A 235 4.31 -7.07 -0.01
C SER A 235 5.60 -7.89 -0.02
N GLN A 236 6.39 -7.84 1.06
CA GLN A 236 7.60 -8.64 1.24
C GLN A 236 7.26 -10.11 1.45
N LEU A 237 6.15 -10.45 2.13
CA LEU A 237 5.70 -11.85 2.25
C LEU A 237 5.42 -12.43 0.85
N VAL A 238 4.59 -11.76 0.05
CA VAL A 238 4.29 -12.13 -1.33
C VAL A 238 5.55 -12.17 -2.19
N GLY A 239 6.40 -11.15 -2.06
CA GLY A 239 7.66 -11.03 -2.80
C GLY A 239 8.66 -12.14 -2.48
N THR A 240 8.80 -12.51 -1.22
CA THR A 240 9.68 -13.60 -0.75
C THR A 240 9.16 -14.93 -1.28
N THR A 241 7.85 -15.17 -1.27
CA THR A 241 7.26 -16.39 -1.86
C THR A 241 7.54 -16.46 -3.36
N ILE A 242 7.32 -15.37 -4.10
CA ILE A 242 7.63 -15.31 -5.53
C ILE A 242 9.11 -15.55 -5.79
N GLN A 243 10.00 -14.91 -5.03
CA GLN A 243 11.45 -15.06 -5.17
C GLN A 243 11.89 -16.49 -4.87
N GLY A 244 11.31 -17.15 -3.86
CA GLY A 244 11.58 -18.55 -3.54
C GLY A 244 11.08 -19.53 -4.61
N LEU A 245 9.91 -19.28 -5.19
CA LEU A 245 9.33 -20.13 -6.23
C LEU A 245 9.97 -19.95 -7.61
N THR A 246 10.42 -18.73 -7.93
CA THR A 246 10.88 -18.37 -9.28
C THR A 246 12.38 -18.12 -9.39
N GLY A 247 13.08 -17.87 -8.29
CA GLY A 247 14.46 -17.41 -8.28
C GLY A 247 14.66 -16.01 -8.87
N MET A 248 13.59 -15.25 -9.10
CA MET A 248 13.64 -13.89 -9.65
C MET A 248 13.53 -12.83 -8.56
N ALA A 249 14.37 -11.80 -8.63
CA ALA A 249 14.34 -10.71 -7.67
C ALA A 249 13.12 -9.81 -7.88
N VAL A 250 12.55 -9.31 -6.79
CA VAL A 250 11.39 -8.39 -6.78
C VAL A 250 11.77 -7.06 -6.15
N ILE A 251 11.07 -5.99 -6.53
CA ILE A 251 11.27 -4.67 -5.92
C ILE A 251 10.77 -4.67 -4.48
N GLU A 252 11.41 -3.87 -3.64
CA GLU A 252 10.88 -3.54 -2.34
C GLU A 252 9.94 -2.34 -2.49
N LEU A 253 8.73 -2.41 -1.92
CA LEU A 253 7.77 -1.32 -2.03
C LEU A 253 8.16 -0.11 -1.18
N CYS A 254 8.76 -0.34 0.00
CA CYS A 254 9.13 0.74 0.93
C CYS A 254 10.60 0.63 1.33
N ASP A 255 11.41 1.69 1.13
CA ASP A 255 12.80 1.77 1.61
C ASP A 255 12.95 2.85 2.67
N SER A 256 12.64 2.47 3.91
CA SER A 256 12.86 3.29 5.12
C SER A 256 12.47 4.77 4.96
N PRO A 257 11.26 5.09 4.44
CA PRO A 257 10.90 6.47 4.08
C PRO A 257 10.93 7.42 5.28
N LEU A 258 10.58 6.95 6.48
CA LEU A 258 10.52 7.77 7.68
C LEU A 258 11.88 8.08 8.31
N THR A 259 12.95 7.37 7.92
CA THR A 259 14.28 7.51 8.54
C THR A 259 15.39 7.92 7.56
N LYS A 260 15.22 7.67 6.25
CA LYS A 260 16.26 7.91 5.24
C LYS A 260 15.91 8.95 4.16
N SER A 261 14.72 9.55 4.20
CA SER A 261 14.29 10.49 3.16
C SER A 261 15.09 11.79 3.21
N THR A 262 15.66 12.19 2.07
CA THR A 262 16.49 13.40 1.96
C THR A 262 15.78 14.58 1.29
N SER A 263 14.62 14.33 0.70
CA SER A 263 13.74 15.30 0.04
C SER A 263 12.34 14.71 -0.03
N LEU A 264 11.31 15.53 -0.24
CA LEU A 264 9.95 15.06 -0.44
C LEU A 264 9.81 14.24 -1.73
N SER A 265 10.54 14.65 -2.78
CA SER A 265 10.69 13.87 -4.01
C SER A 265 11.35 12.50 -3.78
N ASP A 266 12.31 12.39 -2.85
CA ASP A 266 12.90 11.10 -2.45
C ASP A 266 11.91 10.24 -1.65
N PHE A 267 11.17 10.87 -0.72
CA PHE A 267 10.12 10.21 0.07
C PHE A 267 9.06 9.55 -0.84
N TRP A 268 8.35 10.33 -1.65
CA TRP A 268 7.25 9.82 -2.51
C TRP A 268 7.72 9.14 -3.79
N GLY A 269 8.91 9.50 -4.29
CA GLY A 269 9.39 9.04 -5.58
C GLY A 269 10.21 7.76 -5.54
N ARG A 270 10.83 7.44 -4.39
CA ARG A 270 11.80 6.34 -4.31
C ARG A 270 11.62 5.45 -3.09
N ARG A 271 11.03 5.96 -2.00
CA ARG A 271 11.02 5.28 -0.70
C ARG A 271 9.65 4.83 -0.22
N TRP A 272 8.58 5.52 -0.61
CA TRP A 272 7.21 5.18 -0.23
C TRP A 272 6.47 4.55 -1.41
N ASN A 273 6.09 3.28 -1.28
CA ASN A 273 5.31 2.52 -2.26
C ASN A 273 5.80 2.67 -3.72
N LEU A 274 7.00 2.15 -4.00
CA LEU A 274 7.66 2.24 -5.29
C LEU A 274 6.83 1.65 -6.44
N LEU A 275 6.02 0.62 -6.17
CA LEU A 275 5.13 0.03 -7.17
C LEU A 275 4.10 1.05 -7.68
N VAL A 276 3.41 1.74 -6.77
CA VAL A 276 2.44 2.79 -7.12
C VAL A 276 3.14 3.95 -7.83
N HIS A 277 4.34 4.34 -7.38
CA HIS A 277 5.13 5.35 -8.10
C HIS A 277 5.41 4.96 -9.56
N ILE A 278 5.87 3.72 -9.80
CA ILE A 278 6.18 3.21 -11.15
C ILE A 278 4.95 3.31 -12.06
N VAL A 279 3.81 2.80 -11.60
CA VAL A 279 2.62 2.72 -12.44
C VAL A 279 1.91 4.07 -12.62
N LEU A 280 1.89 4.95 -11.62
CA LEU A 280 1.39 6.32 -11.79
C LEU A 280 2.30 7.14 -12.71
N LYS A 281 3.62 7.02 -12.55
CA LYS A 281 4.59 7.67 -13.43
C LYS A 281 4.43 7.19 -14.88
N GLY A 282 4.21 5.90 -15.07
CA GLY A 282 4.01 5.29 -16.38
C GLY A 282 2.64 5.60 -16.98
N GLY A 283 1.57 5.51 -16.20
CA GLY A 283 0.18 5.57 -16.66
C GLY A 283 -0.41 6.98 -16.71
N VAL A 284 0.16 7.94 -15.97
CA VAL A 284 -0.36 9.32 -15.88
C VAL A 284 0.71 10.34 -16.24
N TYR A 285 1.82 10.37 -15.50
CA TYR A 285 2.84 11.43 -15.65
C TYR A 285 3.50 11.42 -17.04
N LYS A 286 4.07 10.28 -17.47
CA LYS A 286 4.75 10.16 -18.77
C LYS A 286 3.82 10.46 -19.96
N PRO A 287 2.58 9.94 -20.02
CA PRO A 287 1.64 10.27 -21.09
C PRO A 287 1.35 11.79 -21.17
N LEU A 288 1.11 12.46 -20.04
CA LEU A 288 0.92 13.91 -20.02
C LEU A 288 2.18 14.64 -20.52
N ARG A 289 3.36 14.23 -20.08
CA ARG A 289 4.62 14.82 -20.57
C ARG A 289 4.82 14.62 -22.07
N LYS A 290 4.48 13.45 -22.63
CA LYS A 290 4.53 13.18 -24.08
C LYS A 290 3.57 14.07 -24.88
N ASN A 291 2.42 14.43 -24.28
CA ASN A 291 1.43 15.32 -24.88
C ASN A 291 1.74 16.83 -24.68
N GLY A 292 2.95 17.18 -24.23
CA GLY A 292 3.40 18.58 -24.13
C GLY A 292 3.02 19.31 -22.85
N TYR A 293 2.31 18.68 -21.90
CA TYR A 293 1.95 19.32 -20.62
C TYR A 293 3.20 19.60 -19.78
N ARG A 294 3.28 20.78 -19.15
CA ARG A 294 4.40 21.20 -18.27
C ARG A 294 4.61 20.22 -17.10
N VAL A 295 5.84 20.17 -16.57
CA VAL A 295 6.23 19.28 -15.46
C VAL A 295 5.30 19.43 -14.25
N GLY A 296 5.02 20.67 -13.83
CA GLY A 296 4.12 20.94 -12.70
C GLY A 296 2.70 20.44 -12.94
N VAL A 297 2.14 20.64 -14.14
CA VAL A 297 0.79 20.16 -14.49
C VAL A 297 0.72 18.64 -14.47
N ALA A 298 1.70 17.97 -15.07
CA ALA A 298 1.76 16.51 -15.06
C ALA A 298 1.93 15.95 -13.64
N ALA A 299 2.73 16.61 -12.80
CA ALA A 299 2.89 16.24 -11.39
C ALA A 299 1.58 16.40 -10.61
N VAL A 300 0.92 17.57 -10.68
CA VAL A 300 -0.37 17.82 -10.00
C VAL A 300 -1.42 16.81 -10.44
N ALA A 301 -1.57 16.58 -11.74
CA ALA A 301 -2.51 15.58 -12.25
C ALA A 301 -2.22 14.17 -11.72
N THR A 302 -0.94 13.80 -11.57
CA THR A 302 -0.55 12.51 -10.99
C THR A 302 -0.95 12.41 -9.51
N PHE A 303 -0.81 13.48 -8.72
CA PHE A 303 -1.28 13.51 -7.33
C PHE A 303 -2.80 13.46 -7.22
N VAL A 304 -3.52 14.18 -8.09
CA VAL A 304 -4.99 14.12 -8.14
C VAL A 304 -5.47 12.70 -8.44
N VAL A 305 -4.88 12.05 -9.44
CA VAL A 305 -5.22 10.65 -9.77
C VAL A 305 -4.86 9.70 -8.63
N SER A 306 -3.75 9.95 -7.92
CA SER A 306 -3.41 9.19 -6.71
C SER A 306 -4.44 9.38 -5.60
N GLY A 307 -4.93 10.60 -5.38
CA GLY A 307 -6.00 10.88 -4.41
C GLY A 307 -7.30 10.17 -4.76
N LEU A 308 -7.74 10.27 -6.02
CA LEU A 308 -8.94 9.58 -6.51
C LEU A 308 -8.86 8.06 -6.38
N LEU A 309 -7.67 7.49 -6.58
CA LEU A 309 -7.45 6.06 -6.34
C LEU A 309 -7.74 5.67 -4.89
N HIS A 310 -7.38 6.53 -3.96
CA HIS A 310 -7.58 6.30 -2.53
C HIS A 310 -9.05 6.50 -2.12
N GLU A 311 -9.76 7.47 -2.69
CA GLU A 311 -11.23 7.57 -2.57
C GLU A 311 -11.94 6.34 -3.13
N TYR A 312 -11.44 5.80 -4.24
CA TYR A 312 -11.94 4.57 -4.84
C TYR A 312 -11.77 3.37 -3.92
N LEU A 313 -10.64 3.27 -3.20
CA LEU A 313 -10.44 2.23 -2.18
C LEU A 313 -11.37 2.42 -0.98
N LEU A 314 -11.58 3.66 -0.53
CA LEU A 314 -12.58 3.94 0.51
C LEU A 314 -14.00 3.55 0.07
N TYR A 315 -14.35 3.78 -1.20
CA TYR A 315 -15.62 3.32 -1.74
C TYR A 315 -15.71 1.80 -1.78
N LEU A 316 -14.61 1.09 -2.10
CA LEU A 316 -14.57 -0.38 -1.98
C LEU A 316 -14.77 -0.84 -0.52
N PHE A 317 -14.19 -0.15 0.46
CA PHE A 317 -14.35 -0.48 1.88
C PHE A 317 -15.80 -0.34 2.37
N SER A 318 -16.57 0.58 1.79
CA SER A 318 -18.00 0.72 2.11
C SER A 318 -18.79 -0.58 1.90
N MET A 319 -18.31 -1.50 1.04
CA MET A 319 -18.95 -2.79 0.82
C MET A 319 -18.91 -3.70 2.05
N LYS A 320 -17.99 -3.51 3.00
CA LYS A 320 -17.92 -4.33 4.23
C LYS A 320 -19.24 -4.27 4.99
N ALA A 321 -19.80 -3.07 5.16
CA ALA A 321 -21.08 -2.85 5.83
C ALA A 321 -22.24 -3.56 5.13
N ARG A 322 -22.28 -3.46 3.80
CA ARG A 322 -23.28 -4.12 2.96
C ARG A 322 -23.21 -5.65 3.06
N ILE A 323 -22.00 -6.20 3.05
CA ILE A 323 -21.77 -7.65 3.16
C ILE A 323 -22.20 -8.17 4.53
N LEU A 324 -21.94 -7.40 5.60
CA LEU A 324 -22.37 -7.75 6.96
C LEU A 324 -23.86 -7.51 7.22
N GLY A 325 -24.58 -6.86 6.30
CA GLY A 325 -25.99 -6.49 6.49
C GLY A 325 -26.20 -5.40 7.55
N ASP A 326 -25.15 -4.69 7.94
CA ASP A 326 -25.15 -3.68 9.02
C ASP A 326 -24.84 -2.27 8.48
N GLU A 327 -25.51 -1.89 7.39
CA GLU A 327 -25.32 -0.59 6.75
C GLU A 327 -25.65 0.59 7.68
N ASN A 328 -26.53 0.38 8.66
CA ASN A 328 -26.99 1.43 9.57
C ASN A 328 -26.01 1.72 10.71
N SER A 329 -25.22 0.73 11.15
CA SER A 329 -24.25 0.92 12.26
C SER A 329 -22.82 1.14 11.76
N ALA A 330 -22.58 0.97 10.45
CA ALA A 330 -21.27 1.16 9.87
C ALA A 330 -20.77 2.60 9.99
N PRO A 331 -19.47 2.81 10.30
CA PRO A 331 -18.90 4.14 10.40
C PRO A 331 -19.01 4.89 9.08
N ALA A 332 -19.63 6.08 9.10
CA ALA A 332 -19.75 6.93 7.91
C ALA A 332 -18.37 7.31 7.35
N ILE A 333 -18.10 6.94 6.09
CA ILE A 333 -16.83 7.22 5.42
C ILE A 333 -16.79 8.68 4.96
N ARG A 334 -15.71 9.38 5.29
CA ARG A 334 -15.51 10.76 4.84
C ARG A 334 -14.73 10.79 3.52
N TYR A 335 -15.45 10.98 2.42
CA TYR A 335 -14.83 11.16 1.11
C TYR A 335 -14.18 12.54 0.94
N GLY A 336 -13.16 12.61 0.10
CA GLY A 336 -12.44 13.82 -0.29
C GLY A 336 -11.24 14.15 0.62
N ILE A 337 -11.19 13.62 1.83
CA ILE A 337 -10.10 13.92 2.78
C ILE A 337 -8.77 13.27 2.36
N GLN A 338 -8.81 12.07 1.76
CA GLN A 338 -7.61 11.44 1.22
C GLN A 338 -7.14 12.17 -0.05
N SER A 339 -8.07 12.65 -0.88
CA SER A 339 -7.75 13.53 -1.99
C SER A 339 -7.07 14.82 -1.52
N ALA A 340 -7.54 15.41 -0.42
CA ALA A 340 -6.90 16.58 0.20
C ALA A 340 -5.47 16.27 0.70
N PHE A 341 -5.24 15.08 1.28
CA PHE A 341 -3.91 14.61 1.65
C PHE A 341 -2.95 14.57 0.46
N PHE A 342 -3.37 14.00 -0.67
CA PHE A 342 -2.52 13.97 -1.87
C PHE A 342 -2.37 15.35 -2.52
N ALA A 343 -3.40 16.19 -2.48
CA ALA A 343 -3.31 17.57 -2.96
C ALA A 343 -2.29 18.39 -2.14
N TRP A 344 -2.29 18.24 -0.81
CA TRP A 344 -1.27 18.85 0.07
C TRP A 344 0.13 18.41 -0.32
N ASN A 345 0.37 17.10 -0.40
CA ASN A 345 1.70 16.57 -0.74
C ASN A 345 2.14 17.00 -2.15
N GLY A 346 1.21 17.05 -3.11
CA GLY A 346 1.47 17.58 -4.45
C GLY A 346 1.87 19.06 -4.43
N PHE A 347 1.18 19.89 -3.63
CA PHE A 347 1.51 21.30 -3.42
C PHE A 347 2.90 21.47 -2.79
N VAL A 348 3.19 20.77 -1.69
CA VAL A 348 4.51 20.85 -1.04
C VAL A 348 5.62 20.42 -2.00
N MET A 349 5.39 19.41 -2.86
CA MET A 349 6.38 18.99 -3.84
C MET A 349 6.61 20.04 -4.95
N LEU A 350 5.59 20.81 -5.32
CA LEU A 350 5.77 21.98 -6.21
C LEU A 350 6.62 23.07 -5.54
N VAL A 351 6.35 23.34 -4.26
CA VAL A 351 7.14 24.29 -3.46
C VAL A 351 8.59 23.83 -3.37
N GLU A 352 8.84 22.55 -3.04
CA GLU A 352 10.18 21.94 -3.03
C GLU A 352 10.92 22.20 -4.33
N ASN A 353 10.28 21.96 -5.48
CA ASN A 353 10.90 22.19 -6.78
C ASN A 353 11.29 23.67 -6.95
N ALA A 354 10.38 24.59 -6.61
CA ALA A 354 10.61 26.03 -6.71
C ALA A 354 11.74 26.54 -5.81
N VAL A 355 11.91 25.98 -4.60
CA VAL A 355 12.90 26.45 -3.62
C VAL A 355 14.17 25.58 -3.57
N SER A 356 14.23 24.47 -4.31
CA SER A 356 15.34 23.49 -4.27
C SER A 356 16.73 24.10 -4.52
N LYS A 357 16.81 25.21 -5.27
CA LYS A 357 18.05 25.92 -5.61
C LYS A 357 18.35 27.09 -4.67
N HIS A 358 17.50 27.38 -3.70
CA HIS A 358 17.71 28.48 -2.77
C HIS A 358 18.97 28.23 -1.91
N PRO A 359 19.85 29.24 -1.69
CA PRO A 359 21.13 29.03 -1.00
C PRO A 359 21.00 28.37 0.37
N LEU A 360 19.98 28.72 1.14
CA LEU A 360 19.70 28.09 2.44
C LEU A 360 19.38 26.59 2.32
N ILE A 361 18.58 26.19 1.33
CA ILE A 361 18.20 24.78 1.12
C ILE A 361 19.42 23.96 0.73
N VAL A 362 20.23 24.49 -0.21
CA VAL A 362 21.49 23.87 -0.64
C VAL A 362 22.49 23.78 0.51
N TRP A 363 22.58 24.82 1.35
CA TRP A 363 23.41 24.79 2.54
C TRP A 363 22.94 23.71 3.52
N MET A 364 21.63 23.65 3.80
CA MET A 364 21.07 22.64 4.70
C MET A 364 21.31 21.22 4.19
N SER A 365 21.12 20.96 2.89
CA SER A 365 21.32 19.63 2.31
C SER A 365 22.77 19.15 2.39
N ASN A 366 23.73 20.07 2.38
CA ASN A 366 25.16 19.75 2.39
C ASN A 366 25.75 19.69 3.81
N ASN A 367 25.19 20.43 4.77
CA ASN A 367 25.80 20.62 6.09
C ASN A 367 25.02 19.94 7.23
N LEU A 368 23.72 19.68 7.08
CA LEU A 368 22.95 19.07 8.16
C LEU A 368 23.08 17.53 8.18
N PRO A 369 23.09 16.91 9.38
CA PRO A 369 22.98 15.47 9.53
C PRO A 369 21.71 14.91 8.88
N ARG A 370 21.81 13.74 8.27
CA ARG A 370 20.67 13.05 7.63
C ARG A 370 19.42 12.94 8.51
N PRO A 371 19.50 12.61 9.81
CA PRO A 371 18.30 12.55 10.65
C PRO A 371 17.54 13.87 10.74
N LEU A 372 18.24 15.02 10.76
CA LEU A 372 17.60 16.34 10.77
C LEU A 372 16.96 16.65 9.41
N ILE A 373 17.63 16.31 8.32
CA ILE A 373 17.05 16.45 6.97
C ILE A 373 15.77 15.60 6.87
N THR A 374 15.82 14.34 7.28
CA THR A 374 14.65 13.47 7.30
C THR A 374 13.53 14.06 8.15
N ALA A 375 13.85 14.57 9.35
CA ALA A 375 12.87 15.20 10.24
C ALA A 375 12.17 16.39 9.57
N PHE A 376 12.91 17.24 8.85
CA PHE A 376 12.31 18.33 8.07
C PHE A 376 11.41 17.81 6.93
N VAL A 377 11.85 16.79 6.19
CA VAL A 377 11.07 16.20 5.10
C VAL A 377 9.75 15.62 5.63
N ILE A 378 9.81 14.74 6.63
CA ILE A 378 8.60 14.14 7.19
C ILE A 378 7.74 15.17 7.93
N GLY A 379 8.35 16.23 8.48
CA GLY A 379 7.65 17.37 9.08
C GLY A 379 6.73 18.13 8.10
N THR A 380 6.90 17.93 6.79
CA THR A 380 5.96 18.45 5.77
C THR A 380 4.79 17.50 5.47
N VAL A 381 4.92 16.21 5.80
CA VAL A 381 3.93 15.15 5.50
C VAL A 381 3.07 14.84 6.73
N LEU A 382 3.71 14.71 7.89
CA LEU A 382 3.09 14.34 9.16
C LEU A 382 1.96 15.27 9.63
N PRO A 383 1.97 16.60 9.41
CA PRO A 383 0.88 17.47 9.88
C PRO A 383 -0.50 17.02 9.39
N VAL A 384 -0.55 16.50 8.16
CA VAL A 384 -1.77 16.03 7.51
C VAL A 384 -1.88 14.50 7.45
N GLY A 385 -0.99 13.75 8.14
CA GLY A 385 -0.96 12.28 8.07
C GLY A 385 -2.32 11.62 8.40
N HIS A 386 -2.99 12.14 9.42
CA HIS A 386 -4.33 11.72 9.83
C HIS A 386 -5.42 11.88 8.73
N TRP A 387 -5.26 12.79 7.77
CA TRP A 387 -6.18 12.90 6.62
C TRP A 387 -6.18 11.63 5.76
N PHE A 388 -5.09 10.86 5.80
CA PHE A 388 -5.01 9.56 5.16
C PHE A 388 -5.48 8.45 6.10
N THR A 389 -4.95 8.42 7.33
CA THR A 389 -5.03 7.25 8.21
C THR A 389 -6.28 7.17 9.08
N ASP A 390 -6.94 8.29 9.41
CA ASP A 390 -8.08 8.28 10.35
C ASP A 390 -9.25 7.44 9.83
N GLU A 391 -9.54 7.46 8.52
CA GLU A 391 -10.60 6.62 7.94
C GLU A 391 -10.24 5.12 7.98
N TYR A 392 -8.96 4.76 7.80
CA TYR A 392 -8.51 3.38 7.94
C TYR A 392 -8.67 2.88 9.39
N VAL A 393 -8.30 3.71 10.37
CA VAL A 393 -8.53 3.43 11.80
C VAL A 393 -10.02 3.27 12.08
N LYS A 394 -10.83 4.24 11.67
CA LYS A 394 -12.27 4.29 11.94
C LYS A 394 -13.04 3.08 11.39
N ILE A 395 -12.67 2.58 10.21
CA ILE A 395 -13.37 1.47 9.53
C ILE A 395 -12.86 0.10 10.02
N GLY A 396 -11.87 0.06 10.92
CA GLY A 396 -11.37 -1.17 11.52
C GLY A 396 -10.31 -1.90 10.66
N PHE A 397 -9.59 -1.19 9.79
CA PHE A 397 -8.61 -1.81 8.89
C PHE A 397 -7.44 -2.45 9.65
N PHE A 398 -6.97 -1.81 10.72
CA PHE A 398 -5.78 -2.26 11.46
C PHE A 398 -6.11 -3.44 12.37
N GLU A 399 -7.35 -3.54 12.82
CA GLU A 399 -7.92 -4.69 13.53
C GLU A 399 -7.98 -5.90 12.59
N ASP A 400 -8.46 -5.70 11.36
CA ASP A 400 -8.43 -6.72 10.30
C ASP A 400 -7.00 -7.13 9.92
N LEU A 401 -6.04 -6.20 9.96
CA LEU A 401 -4.61 -6.48 9.78
C LEU A 401 -4.03 -7.30 10.91
N SER A 402 -4.51 -7.09 12.13
CA SER A 402 -4.06 -7.81 13.32
C SER A 402 -4.32 -9.32 13.21
N LEU A 403 -5.41 -9.72 12.53
CA LEU A 403 -5.74 -11.12 12.23
C LEU A 403 -4.70 -11.77 11.31
N GLY A 404 -4.08 -11.00 10.42
CA GLY A 404 -3.07 -11.49 9.48
C GLY A 404 -1.64 -11.45 10.00
N MET A 405 -1.41 -10.92 11.21
CA MET A 405 -0.08 -10.71 11.75
C MET A 405 0.11 -11.47 13.06
N PRO A 406 1.35 -11.86 13.42
CA PRO A 406 1.64 -12.24 14.78
C PRO A 406 1.50 -11.00 15.67
N MET A 407 1.04 -11.16 16.91
CA MET A 407 0.92 -10.06 17.87
C MET A 407 1.64 -10.39 19.16
N LEU A 408 2.43 -9.44 19.67
CA LEU A 408 2.99 -9.48 21.01
C LEU A 408 2.10 -8.65 21.93
N VAL A 409 1.37 -9.33 22.80
CA VAL A 409 0.38 -8.72 23.71
C VAL A 409 0.85 -8.79 25.15
N TRP A 410 0.50 -7.79 25.93
CA TRP A 410 0.76 -7.80 27.38
C TRP A 410 -0.28 -8.66 28.09
N ILE A 411 0.15 -9.56 28.95
CA ILE A 411 -0.70 -10.40 29.80
C ILE A 411 -0.51 -9.94 31.25
N PRO A 412 -1.52 -9.28 31.86
CA PRO A 412 -1.52 -8.99 33.29
C PRO A 412 -1.45 -10.29 34.09
N SER A 413 -0.68 -10.33 35.18
CA SER A 413 -0.74 -11.47 36.11
C SER A 413 -2.11 -11.54 36.79
N GLU A 414 -2.68 -12.74 36.87
CA GLU A 414 -3.88 -13.01 37.70
C GLU A 414 -3.62 -12.52 39.13
N GLY A 415 -4.23 -11.40 39.54
CA GLY A 415 -4.10 -10.83 40.89
C GLY A 415 -3.96 -9.32 41.00
N GLY A 416 -3.85 -8.56 39.90
CA GLY A 416 -3.91 -7.10 39.93
C GLY A 416 -5.33 -6.59 39.68
N ASN A 417 -6.06 -6.25 40.74
CA ASN A 417 -7.30 -5.48 40.61
C ASN A 417 -7.01 -4.11 39.97
N GLU A 418 -8.02 -3.65 39.22
CA GLU A 418 -8.19 -2.38 38.50
C GLU A 418 -7.48 -1.14 39.07
#